data_AF-A0AAV1YJW0-F1
#
_entry.id   AF-A0AAV1YJW0-F1
#
_cell.length_a   1.000
_cell.length_b   1.000
_cell.length_c   1.000
_cell.angle_alpha   90.00
_cell.angle_beta   90.00
_cell.angle_gamma   90.00
#
_symmetry.space_group_name_H-M   'P 1'
#
loop_
_entity.id
_entity.type
_entity.pdbx_description
1 polymer ?
#
loop_
_entity_poly.entity_id
_entity_poly.type
_entity_poly.pdbx_seq_one_letter_code
_entity_poly.pdbx_strand_id
1 'polypeptide(L)'
;MRYEVTGDPLYKEIGTFFMDLINSSHSYATGGTSVSEFWHDPKRIADNLKTTENEESCTTYNMLKVSRHLFRWTKEVSYADYYERALTNGVLSIQRGTDPGVMIYMLPLGRGVSKARTGHSWGTPFDSFWCCYGTGIESFSKLGDSIYFEDGGNQPALYIIQYISSSFNWKSGKVILNQTVVPTASWDPYLRVTFTFSPTEKTGTSSTLNFRLPSWTHRNGAKGILNGETLSLPAPGNFLSVTRQWSAGDKLTLQLPITLRTEAIKDDRSEYASLQAILYGPYLLAGHTTDDWDIKAGDNKAISEWITPIPSSYNSQLISLSQDFAESSFVLTNSNPSLTMQKLPGPGTDLAPHATFRLILKESSTKHSTFSNAVGKSVLLEPFDLPGMTVLHQGEDQPLAISSQVEPSSIFHVVPGLDGRNETISLESQSNNGCYIYSSMNFGAEVKLSCKSDFDATFNQAASFVAWKGLRQYNPISFVAKGANRNFLLEPLLTFRDEYYTVYFNMHD
;
A
#
# COMPACT_ATOMS: atom_id res chain seq x y z
N MET A 1 -22.21 25.35 1.55
CA MET A 1 -23.44 25.73 0.81
C MET A 1 -23.96 27.11 1.20
N ARG A 2 -24.02 27.49 2.48
CA ARG A 2 -24.57 28.81 2.85
C ARG A 2 -23.78 29.99 2.26
N TYR A 3 -22.44 29.91 2.24
CA TYR A 3 -21.60 30.91 1.55
C TYR A 3 -21.96 31.01 0.06
N GLU A 4 -22.08 29.89 -0.66
CA GLU A 4 -22.37 29.92 -2.10
C GLU A 4 -23.76 30.47 -2.45
N VAL A 5 -24.73 30.31 -1.55
CA VAL A 5 -26.09 30.80 -1.76
C VAL A 5 -26.21 32.28 -1.41
N THR A 6 -25.52 32.73 -0.35
CA THR A 6 -25.71 34.07 0.22
C THR A 6 -24.62 35.08 -0.14
N GLY A 7 -23.42 34.60 -0.49
CA GLY A 7 -22.23 35.44 -0.67
C GLY A 7 -21.63 35.99 0.64
N ASP A 8 -22.19 35.64 1.81
CA ASP A 8 -21.75 36.18 3.10
C ASP A 8 -20.39 35.59 3.55
N PRO A 9 -19.32 36.40 3.62
CA PRO A 9 -17.96 35.94 3.93
C PRO A 9 -17.84 35.18 5.26
N LEU A 10 -18.73 35.44 6.23
CA LEU A 10 -18.70 34.75 7.52
C LEU A 10 -18.74 33.23 7.37
N TYR A 11 -19.58 32.70 6.46
CA TYR A 11 -19.67 31.25 6.27
C TYR A 11 -18.46 30.66 5.54
N LYS A 12 -17.75 31.47 4.75
CA LYS A 12 -16.47 31.08 4.16
C LYS A 12 -15.40 30.98 5.26
N GLU A 13 -15.33 31.98 6.13
CA GLU A 13 -14.38 32.02 7.26
C GLU A 13 -14.59 30.86 8.23
N ILE A 14 -15.84 30.57 8.62
CA ILE A 14 -16.17 29.43 9.49
C ILE A 14 -15.69 28.11 8.87
N GLY A 15 -15.98 27.87 7.59
CA GLY A 15 -15.57 26.64 6.90
C GLY A 15 -14.05 26.51 6.78
N THR A 16 -13.37 27.63 6.52
CA THR A 16 -11.89 27.69 6.42
C THR A 16 -11.26 27.40 7.78
N PHE A 17 -11.70 28.11 8.83
CA PHE A 17 -11.22 27.92 10.19
C PHE A 17 -11.43 26.49 10.70
N PHE A 18 -12.61 25.91 10.44
CA PHE A 18 -12.91 24.53 10.81
C PHE A 18 -11.92 23.55 10.15
N MET A 19 -11.68 23.69 8.85
CA MET A 19 -10.74 22.85 8.12
C MET A 19 -9.32 22.97 8.66
N ASP A 20 -8.87 24.20 8.91
CA ASP A 20 -7.54 24.47 9.46
C ASP A 20 -7.36 23.89 10.86
N LEU A 21 -8.38 23.99 11.72
CA LEU A 21 -8.37 23.40 13.05
C LEU A 21 -8.25 21.87 12.96
N ILE A 22 -9.15 21.20 12.23
CA ILE A 22 -9.13 19.74 12.12
C ILE A 22 -7.79 19.25 11.54
N ASN A 23 -7.34 19.86 10.44
CA ASN A 23 -6.11 19.45 9.78
C ASN A 23 -4.87 19.72 10.65
N SER A 24 -4.84 20.78 11.46
CA SER A 24 -3.69 21.11 12.29
C SER A 24 -3.63 20.31 13.59
N SER A 25 -4.75 19.86 14.17
CA SER A 25 -4.76 19.25 15.51
C SER A 25 -5.46 17.92 15.67
N HIS A 26 -6.30 17.48 14.73
CA HIS A 26 -7.14 16.29 14.90
C HIS A 26 -7.01 15.25 13.77
N SER A 27 -6.26 15.54 12.70
CA SER A 27 -6.11 14.60 11.58
C SER A 27 -4.90 13.69 11.69
N TYR A 28 -5.09 12.40 11.42
CA TYR A 28 -4.03 11.42 11.24
C TYR A 28 -3.34 11.56 9.87
N ALA A 29 -2.25 10.82 9.64
CA ALA A 29 -1.46 10.84 8.41
C ALA A 29 -2.23 10.41 7.14
N THR A 30 -3.34 9.69 7.32
CA THR A 30 -4.33 9.36 6.27
C THR A 30 -5.08 10.59 5.74
N GLY A 31 -5.15 11.66 6.53
CA GLY A 31 -6.04 12.82 6.31
C GLY A 31 -7.39 12.70 7.02
N GLY A 32 -7.77 11.50 7.47
CA GLY A 32 -8.95 11.31 8.30
C GLY A 32 -8.73 11.75 9.75
N THR A 33 -9.76 11.67 10.57
CA THR A 33 -9.80 12.24 11.92
C THR A 33 -10.83 11.48 12.77
N SER A 34 -11.02 11.91 14.02
CA SER A 34 -11.88 11.31 15.04
C SER A 34 -11.37 10.02 15.68
N VAL A 35 -11.87 9.74 16.86
CA VAL A 35 -11.71 8.48 17.58
C VAL A 35 -13.03 8.19 18.26
N SER A 36 -13.54 6.97 18.11
CA SER A 36 -14.84 6.57 18.64
C SER A 36 -15.96 7.57 18.31
N GLU A 37 -15.94 8.16 17.10
CA GLU A 37 -16.89 9.18 16.61
C GLU A 37 -16.75 10.60 17.21
N PHE A 38 -15.73 10.85 18.04
CA PHE A 38 -15.52 12.14 18.69
C PHE A 38 -14.20 12.81 18.29
N TRP A 39 -14.19 14.14 18.41
CA TRP A 39 -12.96 14.92 18.54
C TRP A 39 -12.75 15.25 20.02
N HIS A 40 -11.58 14.89 20.52
CA HIS A 40 -11.12 15.24 21.86
C HIS A 40 -10.17 16.45 21.81
N ASP A 41 -9.40 16.64 22.86
CA ASP A 41 -8.48 17.77 22.97
C ASP A 41 -7.53 17.85 21.76
N PRO A 42 -7.30 19.07 21.22
CA PRO A 42 -6.39 19.27 20.11
C PRO A 42 -4.99 18.80 20.49
N LYS A 43 -4.27 18.21 19.53
CA LYS A 43 -2.87 17.79 19.72
C LYS A 43 -2.67 16.74 20.82
N ARG A 44 -3.66 15.88 21.06
CA ARG A 44 -3.62 14.76 22.02
C ARG A 44 -3.97 13.41 21.37
N ILE A 45 -3.68 13.23 20.08
CA ILE A 45 -4.20 12.10 19.30
C ILE A 45 -3.39 10.80 19.42
N ALA A 46 -2.21 10.81 20.04
CA ALA A 46 -1.38 9.60 20.10
C ALA A 46 -1.99 8.49 20.96
N ASP A 47 -2.70 8.84 22.04
CA ASP A 47 -3.40 7.85 22.86
C ASP A 47 -4.53 7.15 22.11
N ASN A 48 -5.10 7.79 21.08
CA ASN A 48 -6.15 7.20 20.26
C ASN A 48 -5.66 5.95 19.54
N LEU A 49 -4.35 5.79 19.31
CA LEU A 49 -3.76 4.61 18.68
C LEU A 49 -3.85 3.34 19.55
N LYS A 50 -4.27 3.46 20.83
CA LYS A 50 -4.49 2.33 21.74
C LYS A 50 -5.82 1.62 21.50
N THR A 51 -6.72 2.21 20.73
CA THR A 51 -7.99 1.60 20.30
C THR A 51 -7.97 1.29 18.82
N THR A 52 -8.88 0.42 18.36
CA THR A 52 -9.13 0.17 16.94
C THR A 52 -10.19 1.10 16.33
N GLU A 53 -10.84 1.91 17.16
CA GLU A 53 -11.94 2.79 16.77
C GLU A 53 -11.41 4.16 16.29
N ASN A 54 -10.48 4.15 15.34
CA ASN A 54 -9.94 5.37 14.74
C ASN A 54 -10.63 5.68 13.41
N GLU A 55 -10.62 6.95 13.01
CA GLU A 55 -10.99 7.39 11.67
C GLU A 55 -12.31 6.80 11.17
N GLU A 56 -13.41 7.36 11.68
CA GLU A 56 -14.73 7.04 11.14
C GLU A 56 -14.82 7.47 9.66
N SER A 57 -15.20 6.55 8.80
CA SER A 57 -15.24 6.81 7.35
C SER A 57 -16.24 7.89 6.93
N CYS A 58 -17.38 8.02 7.62
CA CYS A 58 -18.35 9.12 7.43
C CYS A 58 -17.71 10.49 7.64
N THR A 59 -16.82 10.60 8.63
CA THR A 59 -16.14 11.85 8.94
C THR A 59 -15.18 12.21 7.81
N THR A 60 -14.36 11.26 7.33
CA THR A 60 -13.48 11.47 6.17
C THR A 60 -14.27 11.84 4.92
N TYR A 61 -15.39 11.17 4.63
CA TYR A 61 -16.30 11.51 3.53
C TYR A 61 -16.78 12.97 3.58
N ASN A 62 -17.22 13.43 4.76
CA ASN A 62 -17.73 14.79 4.91
C ASN A 62 -16.60 15.84 4.87
N MET A 63 -15.41 15.51 5.39
CA MET A 63 -14.24 16.37 5.25
C MET A 63 -13.81 16.55 3.79
N LEU A 64 -13.91 15.52 2.94
CA LEU A 64 -13.70 15.65 1.50
C LEU A 64 -14.67 16.65 0.87
N LYS A 65 -15.95 16.64 1.29
CA LYS A 65 -16.93 17.64 0.82
C LYS A 65 -16.55 19.05 1.24
N VAL A 66 -16.14 19.25 2.50
CA VAL A 66 -15.67 20.55 2.99
C VAL A 66 -14.48 21.04 2.17
N SER A 67 -13.45 20.21 2.02
CA SER A 67 -12.26 20.52 1.22
C SER A 67 -12.61 20.87 -0.22
N ARG A 68 -13.52 20.12 -0.86
CA ARG A 68 -14.01 20.40 -2.21
C ARG A 68 -14.65 21.78 -2.34
N HIS A 69 -15.45 22.18 -1.35
CA HIS A 69 -16.06 23.51 -1.35
C HIS A 69 -15.01 24.61 -1.15
N LEU A 70 -14.08 24.41 -0.21
CA LEU A 70 -12.97 25.35 0.02
C LEU A 70 -12.10 25.51 -1.23
N PHE A 71 -11.76 24.42 -1.92
CA PHE A 71 -11.07 24.46 -3.19
C PHE A 71 -11.84 25.26 -4.24
N ARG A 72 -13.16 25.08 -4.35
CA ARG A 72 -13.99 25.85 -5.31
C ARG A 72 -13.93 27.35 -5.05
N TRP A 73 -13.81 27.78 -3.79
CA TRP A 73 -13.81 29.20 -3.41
C TRP A 73 -12.44 29.86 -3.50
N THR A 74 -11.37 29.10 -3.28
CA THR A 74 -10.01 29.63 -3.08
C THR A 74 -9.05 29.24 -4.18
N LYS A 75 -9.28 28.09 -4.82
CA LYS A 75 -8.36 27.41 -5.75
C LYS A 75 -7.01 27.08 -5.11
N GLU A 76 -6.92 27.02 -3.78
CA GLU A 76 -5.66 26.71 -3.10
C GLU A 76 -5.32 25.22 -3.20
N VAL A 77 -4.05 24.92 -3.52
CA VAL A 77 -3.56 23.54 -3.67
C VAL A 77 -3.63 22.75 -2.35
N SER A 78 -3.57 23.41 -1.20
CA SER A 78 -3.71 22.79 0.12
C SER A 78 -4.97 21.92 0.25
N TYR A 79 -6.10 22.40 -0.26
CA TYR A 79 -7.37 21.65 -0.25
C TYR A 79 -7.35 20.48 -1.24
N ALA A 80 -6.73 20.65 -2.41
CA ALA A 80 -6.54 19.57 -3.37
C ALA A 80 -5.62 18.46 -2.82
N ASP A 81 -4.55 18.84 -2.12
CA ASP A 81 -3.62 17.92 -1.47
C ASP A 81 -4.30 17.16 -0.32
N TYR A 82 -5.11 17.85 0.49
CA TYR A 82 -5.94 17.19 1.49
C TYR A 82 -6.90 16.18 0.84
N TYR A 83 -7.56 16.59 -0.25
CA TYR A 83 -8.51 15.71 -0.95
C TYR A 83 -7.82 14.46 -1.50
N GLU A 84 -6.67 14.61 -2.16
CA GLU A 84 -5.86 13.48 -2.65
C GLU A 84 -5.47 12.53 -1.51
N ARG A 85 -4.99 13.09 -0.39
CA ARG A 85 -4.56 12.32 0.77
C ARG A 85 -5.71 11.54 1.41
N ALA A 86 -6.80 12.20 1.76
CA ALA A 86 -7.94 11.58 2.45
C ALA A 86 -8.69 10.60 1.55
N LEU A 87 -8.77 10.87 0.23
CA LEU A 87 -9.30 9.91 -0.74
C LEU A 87 -8.40 8.67 -0.82
N THR A 88 -7.10 8.85 -1.06
CA THR A 88 -6.15 7.76 -1.32
C THR A 88 -5.98 6.84 -0.12
N ASN A 89 -5.91 7.41 1.09
CA ASN A 89 -5.52 6.66 2.28
C ASN A 89 -6.68 6.36 3.22
N GLY A 90 -7.67 7.26 3.31
CA GLY A 90 -8.88 7.04 4.11
C GLY A 90 -9.90 6.27 3.28
N VAL A 91 -10.53 6.93 2.30
CA VAL A 91 -11.68 6.38 1.56
C VAL A 91 -11.34 5.10 0.80
N LEU A 92 -10.25 5.04 0.03
CA LEU A 92 -9.92 3.83 -0.73
C LEU A 92 -9.51 2.65 0.16
N SER A 93 -9.23 2.88 1.44
CA SER A 93 -8.86 1.84 2.40
C SER A 93 -10.06 1.16 3.06
N ILE A 94 -11.28 1.68 2.89
CA ILE A 94 -12.45 1.21 3.64
C ILE A 94 -13.27 0.12 2.93
N GLN A 95 -12.97 -0.21 1.67
CA GLN A 95 -13.63 -1.31 0.96
C GLN A 95 -12.74 -2.56 0.99
N ARG A 96 -13.34 -3.72 1.27
CA ARG A 96 -12.60 -4.99 1.29
C ARG A 96 -12.29 -5.45 -0.14
N GLY A 97 -11.15 -5.02 -0.66
CA GLY A 97 -10.70 -5.45 -1.99
C GLY A 97 -11.70 -5.08 -3.08
N THR A 98 -12.16 -6.08 -3.85
CA THR A 98 -13.17 -5.91 -4.91
C THR A 98 -14.55 -6.43 -4.48
N ASP A 99 -14.70 -6.80 -3.21
CA ASP A 99 -15.95 -7.37 -2.71
C ASP A 99 -17.02 -6.26 -2.70
N PRO A 100 -18.13 -6.41 -3.43
CA PRO A 100 -19.14 -5.38 -3.50
C PRO A 100 -19.87 -5.27 -2.16
N GLY A 101 -19.98 -4.05 -1.63
CA GLY A 101 -20.76 -3.79 -0.42
C GLY A 101 -20.13 -4.31 0.88
N VAL A 102 -18.84 -4.64 0.89
CA VAL A 102 -18.11 -5.00 2.12
C VAL A 102 -17.18 -3.85 2.51
N MET A 103 -17.54 -3.14 3.57
CA MET A 103 -16.85 -1.93 4.02
C MET A 103 -16.62 -1.95 5.54
N ILE A 104 -15.72 -1.10 6.03
CA ILE A 104 -15.49 -0.85 7.47
C ILE A 104 -16.11 0.47 7.92
N TYR A 105 -16.42 0.56 9.21
CA TYR A 105 -16.86 1.80 9.86
C TYR A 105 -15.67 2.67 10.26
N MET A 106 -14.79 2.09 11.06
CA MET A 106 -13.57 2.68 11.60
C MET A 106 -12.36 2.11 10.87
N LEU A 107 -11.42 2.97 10.48
CA LEU A 107 -10.13 2.56 9.92
C LEU A 107 -9.09 2.52 11.05
N PRO A 108 -8.73 1.33 11.59
CA PRO A 108 -7.80 1.25 12.71
C PRO A 108 -6.38 1.69 12.28
N LEU A 109 -5.75 2.53 13.09
CA LEU A 109 -4.42 3.12 12.80
C LEU A 109 -3.36 2.77 13.85
N GLY A 110 -3.72 1.95 14.83
CA GLY A 110 -2.86 1.56 15.93
C GLY A 110 -1.69 0.64 15.54
N ARG A 111 -1.00 0.19 16.57
CA ARG A 111 0.11 -0.78 16.49
C ARG A 111 -0.46 -2.19 16.33
N GLY A 112 -0.04 -2.92 15.30
CA GLY A 112 -0.39 -4.33 15.12
C GLY A 112 -1.89 -4.59 15.00
N VAL A 113 -2.61 -3.69 14.34
CA VAL A 113 -4.07 -3.77 14.17
C VAL A 113 -4.44 -4.43 12.86
N SER A 114 -5.68 -4.91 12.71
CA SER A 114 -6.21 -5.45 11.46
C SER A 114 -7.62 -4.92 11.23
N LYS A 115 -7.97 -4.59 9.98
CA LYS A 115 -9.34 -4.17 9.61
C LYS A 115 -10.36 -5.29 9.79
N ALA A 116 -9.92 -6.55 9.82
CA ALA A 116 -10.78 -7.71 10.03
C ALA A 116 -11.01 -8.06 11.51
N ARG A 117 -10.27 -7.44 12.45
CA ARG A 117 -10.26 -7.83 13.87
C ARG A 117 -10.45 -6.62 14.79
N THR A 118 -11.62 -5.99 14.69
CA THR A 118 -12.02 -4.82 15.48
C THR A 118 -13.50 -4.94 15.89
N GLY A 119 -14.00 -4.00 16.72
CA GLY A 119 -15.42 -3.93 17.05
C GLY A 119 -16.30 -3.65 15.82
N HIS A 120 -15.78 -2.88 14.86
CA HIS A 120 -16.40 -2.58 13.57
C HIS A 120 -15.54 -3.08 12.41
N SER A 121 -15.27 -4.39 12.38
CA SER A 121 -14.56 -5.03 11.28
C SER A 121 -15.33 -4.94 9.96
N TRP A 122 -14.84 -5.61 8.91
CA TRP A 122 -15.61 -5.77 7.67
C TRP A 122 -17.06 -6.14 7.95
N GLY A 123 -17.99 -5.29 7.50
CA GLY A 123 -19.41 -5.60 7.59
C GLY A 123 -19.81 -6.69 6.60
N THR A 124 -21.11 -6.90 6.47
CA THR A 124 -21.70 -7.87 5.53
C THR A 124 -22.54 -7.14 4.48
N PRO A 125 -22.74 -7.74 3.29
CA PRO A 125 -23.53 -7.10 2.23
C PRO A 125 -25.00 -6.82 2.62
N PHE A 126 -25.57 -7.56 3.56
CA PHE A 126 -27.02 -7.53 3.84
C PHE A 126 -27.39 -7.30 5.31
N ASP A 127 -26.44 -7.31 6.25
CA ASP A 127 -26.74 -7.23 7.69
C ASP A 127 -25.93 -6.14 8.42
N SER A 128 -25.19 -5.30 7.69
CA SER A 128 -24.48 -4.14 8.24
C SER A 128 -25.16 -2.83 7.81
N PHE A 129 -25.89 -2.22 8.75
CA PHE A 129 -26.74 -1.04 8.54
C PHE A 129 -26.19 0.23 9.18
N TRP A 130 -24.88 0.42 9.09
CA TRP A 130 -24.19 1.56 9.66
C TRP A 130 -24.28 2.80 8.77
N CYS A 131 -24.13 4.00 9.35
CA CYS A 131 -24.05 5.25 8.56
C CYS A 131 -22.92 5.19 7.51
N CYS A 132 -21.78 4.60 7.87
CA CYS A 132 -20.60 4.44 7.04
C CYS A 132 -20.85 3.62 5.76
N TYR A 133 -21.81 2.70 5.78
CA TYR A 133 -22.22 1.96 4.58
C TYR A 133 -22.90 2.88 3.56
N GLY A 134 -23.76 3.78 4.02
CA GLY A 134 -24.41 4.79 3.17
C GLY A 134 -23.39 5.73 2.53
N THR A 135 -22.52 6.34 3.34
CA THR A 135 -21.48 7.24 2.82
C THR A 135 -20.41 6.51 2.00
N GLY A 136 -20.13 5.25 2.31
CA GLY A 136 -19.24 4.40 1.53
C GLY A 136 -19.76 4.20 0.10
N ILE A 137 -21.01 3.79 -0.06
CA ILE A 137 -21.65 3.65 -1.37
C ILE A 137 -21.61 5.00 -2.13
N GLU A 138 -21.93 6.10 -1.47
CA GLU A 138 -21.82 7.43 -2.07
C GLU A 138 -20.39 7.75 -2.51
N SER A 139 -19.37 7.41 -1.70
CA SER A 139 -17.96 7.67 -2.00
C SER A 139 -17.51 6.91 -3.25
N PHE A 140 -17.76 5.61 -3.29
CA PHE A 140 -17.33 4.75 -4.40
C PHE A 140 -18.11 4.98 -5.70
N SER A 141 -19.34 5.52 -5.63
CA SER A 141 -20.09 5.93 -6.82
C SER A 141 -19.59 7.22 -7.48
N LYS A 142 -18.74 7.99 -6.80
CA LYS A 142 -18.34 9.35 -7.24
C LYS A 142 -16.83 9.61 -7.23
N LEU A 143 -15.98 8.59 -7.31
CA LEU A 143 -14.51 8.74 -7.29
C LEU A 143 -13.95 9.72 -8.36
N GLY A 144 -14.70 9.97 -9.44
CA GLY A 144 -14.33 10.94 -10.49
C GLY A 144 -14.78 12.39 -10.27
N ASP A 145 -15.59 12.70 -9.26
CA ASP A 145 -16.32 13.98 -9.12
C ASP A 145 -15.45 15.21 -8.75
N SER A 146 -14.18 14.94 -8.42
CA SER A 146 -13.22 15.91 -7.94
C SER A 146 -11.86 15.77 -8.62
N ILE A 147 -11.83 15.22 -9.84
CA ILE A 147 -10.64 15.23 -10.70
C ILE A 147 -10.49 16.62 -11.36
N TYR A 148 -11.60 17.17 -11.84
CA TYR A 148 -11.66 18.38 -12.65
C TYR A 148 -12.61 19.41 -12.06
N PHE A 149 -12.22 20.69 -12.06
CA PHE A 149 -13.06 21.81 -11.61
C PHE A 149 -13.06 22.92 -12.65
N GLU A 150 -14.23 23.17 -13.23
CA GLU A 150 -14.42 24.29 -14.15
C GLU A 150 -14.48 25.62 -13.39
N ASP A 151 -13.99 26.67 -14.04
CA ASP A 151 -14.15 28.05 -13.62
C ASP A 151 -15.03 28.80 -14.63
N GLY A 152 -16.07 29.45 -14.11
CA GLY A 152 -17.13 30.09 -14.89
C GLY A 152 -16.82 31.52 -15.32
N GLY A 153 -15.55 31.93 -15.30
CA GLY A 153 -15.12 33.26 -15.76
C GLY A 153 -15.33 33.48 -17.26
N ASN A 154 -15.05 34.71 -17.72
CA ASN A 154 -15.23 35.11 -19.13
C ASN A 154 -14.41 34.27 -20.12
N GLN A 155 -13.26 33.74 -19.68
CA GLN A 155 -12.47 32.78 -20.43
C GLN A 155 -12.60 31.40 -19.78
N PRO A 156 -12.92 30.33 -20.54
CA PRO A 156 -13.01 28.98 -19.98
C PRO A 156 -11.69 28.57 -19.32
N ALA A 157 -11.75 28.18 -18.05
CA ALA A 157 -10.61 27.58 -17.36
C ALA A 157 -11.00 26.28 -16.65
N LEU A 158 -10.05 25.34 -16.62
CA LEU A 158 -10.20 24.04 -15.97
C LEU A 158 -9.03 23.81 -15.00
N TYR A 159 -9.34 23.47 -13.77
CA TYR A 159 -8.37 23.02 -12.78
C TYR A 159 -8.36 21.49 -12.74
N ILE A 160 -7.19 20.90 -12.89
CA ILE A 160 -6.95 19.46 -12.80
C ILE A 160 -6.24 19.22 -11.48
N ILE A 161 -6.96 18.63 -10.51
CA ILE A 161 -6.45 18.48 -9.15
C ILE A 161 -6.12 17.04 -8.78
N GLN A 162 -6.60 16.05 -9.51
CA GLN A 162 -6.20 14.65 -9.32
C GLN A 162 -5.56 14.10 -10.59
N TYR A 163 -4.54 13.26 -10.40
CA TYR A 163 -3.88 12.54 -11.49
C TYR A 163 -4.36 11.10 -11.51
N ILE A 164 -5.47 10.87 -12.19
CA ILE A 164 -6.12 9.57 -12.36
C ILE A 164 -6.42 9.41 -13.85
N SER A 165 -6.05 8.28 -14.44
CA SER A 165 -6.31 8.03 -15.87
C SER A 165 -7.80 8.17 -16.17
N SER A 166 -8.17 9.15 -17.00
CA SER A 166 -9.56 9.52 -17.26
C SER A 166 -9.73 10.30 -18.56
N SER A 167 -10.95 10.29 -19.08
CA SER A 167 -11.40 11.15 -20.19
C SER A 167 -12.44 12.14 -19.69
N PHE A 168 -12.31 13.40 -20.07
CA PHE A 168 -13.22 14.47 -19.68
C PHE A 168 -13.66 15.28 -20.88
N ASN A 169 -14.96 15.28 -21.14
CA ASN A 169 -15.58 16.11 -22.18
C ASN A 169 -15.79 17.53 -21.62
N TRP A 170 -14.76 18.38 -21.77
CA TRP A 170 -14.80 19.76 -21.28
C TRP A 170 -15.56 20.66 -22.26
N LYS A 171 -16.87 20.75 -22.06
CA LYS A 171 -17.78 21.45 -22.98
C LYS A 171 -17.47 22.94 -23.11
N SER A 172 -17.20 23.63 -22.00
CA SER A 172 -16.92 25.07 -22.00
C SER A 172 -15.59 25.40 -22.69
N GLY A 173 -14.59 24.52 -22.59
CA GLY A 173 -13.33 24.60 -23.33
C GLY A 173 -13.36 24.01 -24.74
N LYS A 174 -14.48 23.39 -25.16
CA LYS A 174 -14.69 22.75 -26.47
C LYS A 174 -13.60 21.72 -26.83
N VAL A 175 -13.19 20.94 -25.84
CA VAL A 175 -12.12 19.95 -25.99
C VAL A 175 -12.41 18.72 -25.13
N ILE A 176 -12.14 17.54 -25.67
CA ILE A 176 -12.04 16.31 -24.87
C ILE A 176 -10.60 16.20 -24.39
N LEU A 177 -10.43 16.15 -23.07
CA LEU A 177 -9.15 15.97 -22.40
C LEU A 177 -9.01 14.51 -21.98
N ASN A 178 -7.95 13.85 -22.43
CA ASN A 178 -7.56 12.56 -21.89
C ASN A 178 -6.30 12.73 -21.05
N GLN A 179 -6.31 12.23 -19.82
CA GLN A 179 -5.09 12.07 -19.03
C GLN A 179 -4.78 10.58 -18.86
N THR A 180 -3.51 10.22 -19.04
CA THR A 180 -2.99 8.88 -18.82
C THR A 180 -1.87 8.94 -17.80
N VAL A 181 -2.02 8.21 -16.71
CA VAL A 181 -1.08 8.16 -15.59
C VAL A 181 -0.32 6.84 -15.65
N VAL A 182 1.01 6.93 -15.59
CA VAL A 182 1.85 5.74 -15.41
C VAL A 182 1.71 5.28 -13.96
N PRO A 183 1.37 4.00 -13.69
CA PRO A 183 1.26 3.49 -12.32
C PRO A 183 2.54 3.74 -11.52
N THR A 184 2.36 4.30 -10.33
CA THR A 184 3.46 4.56 -9.39
C THR A 184 4.11 3.25 -8.94
N ALA A 185 5.44 3.25 -8.84
CA ALA A 185 6.21 2.14 -8.30
C ALA A 185 7.33 2.65 -7.37
N SER A 186 7.79 1.80 -6.45
CA SER A 186 8.86 2.13 -5.49
C SER A 186 10.23 2.25 -6.15
N TRP A 187 10.47 1.52 -7.24
CA TRP A 187 11.73 1.54 -8.00
C TRP A 187 11.83 2.65 -9.05
N ASP A 188 10.77 3.44 -9.25
CA ASP A 188 10.75 4.57 -10.18
C ASP A 188 10.33 5.85 -9.43
N PRO A 189 11.27 6.79 -9.17
CA PRO A 189 11.03 7.92 -8.28
C PRO A 189 10.23 9.06 -8.94
N TYR A 190 9.39 8.75 -9.93
CA TYR A 190 8.63 9.73 -10.68
C TYR A 190 7.17 9.30 -10.92
N LEU A 191 6.24 10.19 -10.62
CA LEU A 191 4.89 10.17 -11.18
C LEU A 191 4.92 10.78 -12.58
N ARG A 192 4.39 10.08 -13.59
CA ARG A 192 4.31 10.59 -14.96
C ARG A 192 2.87 10.62 -15.45
N VAL A 193 2.47 11.77 -15.97
CA VAL A 193 1.13 12.01 -16.51
C VAL A 193 1.23 12.58 -17.91
N THR A 194 0.45 12.04 -18.83
CA THR A 194 0.32 12.56 -20.21
C THR A 194 -1.08 13.05 -20.44
N PHE A 195 -1.21 14.26 -20.98
CA PHE A 195 -2.46 14.87 -21.40
C PHE A 195 -2.49 14.96 -22.92
N THR A 196 -3.58 14.51 -23.52
CA THR A 196 -3.88 14.70 -24.94
C THR A 196 -5.24 15.35 -25.11
N PHE A 197 -5.40 16.05 -26.22
CA PHE A 197 -6.53 16.94 -26.45
C PHE A 197 -7.23 16.55 -27.76
N SER A 198 -8.55 16.69 -27.80
CA SER A 198 -9.33 16.46 -29.02
C SER A 198 -10.40 17.56 -29.13
N PRO A 199 -10.21 18.56 -30.00
CA PRO A 199 -11.18 19.63 -30.18
C PRO A 199 -12.54 19.09 -30.61
N THR A 200 -13.61 19.64 -30.05
CA THR A 200 -14.99 19.26 -30.43
C THR A 200 -15.57 20.14 -31.54
N GLU A 201 -14.88 21.23 -31.90
CA GLU A 201 -15.26 22.16 -32.96
C GLU A 201 -14.07 22.50 -33.87
N LYS A 202 -14.35 23.01 -35.07
CA LYS A 202 -13.32 23.36 -36.07
C LYS A 202 -12.47 24.57 -35.67
N THR A 203 -13.03 25.51 -34.91
CA THR A 203 -12.30 26.69 -34.40
C THR A 203 -12.06 26.53 -32.91
N GLY A 204 -10.80 26.37 -32.51
CA GLY A 204 -10.41 26.24 -31.11
C GLY A 204 -10.75 27.51 -30.33
N THR A 205 -11.40 27.35 -29.17
CA THR A 205 -11.59 28.45 -28.22
C THR A 205 -10.35 28.55 -27.35
N SER A 206 -9.82 29.76 -27.16
CA SER A 206 -8.69 29.97 -26.25
C SER A 206 -9.12 29.70 -24.83
N SER A 207 -8.48 28.75 -24.16
CA SER A 207 -8.87 28.29 -22.82
C SER A 207 -7.65 27.94 -21.98
N THR A 208 -7.83 28.00 -20.66
CA THR A 208 -6.74 27.84 -19.69
C THR A 208 -6.87 26.51 -18.95
N LEU A 209 -5.80 25.71 -18.97
CA LEU A 209 -5.69 24.52 -18.12
C LEU A 209 -4.71 24.80 -16.98
N ASN A 210 -5.15 24.51 -15.76
CA ASN A 210 -4.37 24.64 -14.53
C ASN A 210 -4.03 23.25 -14.01
N PHE A 211 -2.77 22.85 -14.12
CA PHE A 211 -2.28 21.54 -13.66
C PHE A 211 -1.68 21.68 -12.26
N ARG A 212 -2.22 20.96 -11.26
CA ARG A 212 -1.72 21.04 -9.87
C ARG A 212 -0.29 20.53 -9.76
N LEU A 213 0.62 21.30 -9.19
CA LEU A 213 1.91 20.79 -8.72
C LEU A 213 1.73 20.40 -7.24
N PRO A 214 1.63 19.11 -6.87
CA PRO A 214 1.33 18.69 -5.51
C PRO A 214 2.37 19.17 -4.51
N SER A 215 2.01 19.51 -3.28
CA SER A 215 3.00 19.99 -2.30
C SER A 215 4.01 18.91 -1.86
N TRP A 216 3.70 17.63 -2.06
CA TRP A 216 4.64 16.54 -1.76
C TRP A 216 5.76 16.37 -2.80
N THR A 217 5.68 17.02 -3.97
CA THR A 217 6.70 16.91 -5.03
C THR A 217 7.84 17.92 -4.82
N HIS A 218 8.94 17.74 -5.54
CA HIS A 218 10.12 18.61 -5.47
C HIS A 218 10.41 19.26 -6.82
N ARG A 219 10.96 20.47 -6.81
CA ARG A 219 11.36 21.17 -8.04
C ARG A 219 12.46 20.43 -8.80
N ASN A 220 13.42 19.86 -8.07
CA ASN A 220 14.54 19.14 -8.66
C ASN A 220 14.05 17.84 -9.30
N GLY A 221 14.15 17.75 -10.63
CA GLY A 221 13.67 16.59 -11.40
C GLY A 221 12.24 16.71 -11.92
N ALA A 222 11.48 17.73 -11.50
CA ALA A 222 10.18 18.03 -12.07
C ALA A 222 10.31 18.61 -13.48
N LYS A 223 9.49 18.12 -14.41
CA LYS A 223 9.49 18.54 -15.81
C LYS A 223 8.07 18.65 -16.35
N GLY A 224 7.78 19.75 -17.03
CA GLY A 224 6.60 19.92 -17.87
C GLY A 224 7.03 20.11 -19.32
N ILE A 225 6.45 19.35 -20.24
CA ILE A 225 6.77 19.45 -21.67
C ILE A 225 5.46 19.60 -22.44
N LEU A 226 5.39 20.58 -23.33
CA LEU A 226 4.27 20.76 -24.26
C LEU A 226 4.82 20.73 -25.69
N ASN A 227 4.40 19.74 -26.48
CA ASN A 227 4.82 19.57 -27.89
C ASN A 227 6.36 19.57 -28.09
N GLY A 228 7.11 19.06 -27.11
CA GLY A 228 8.57 19.02 -27.13
C GLY A 228 9.25 20.23 -26.49
N GLU A 229 8.52 21.31 -26.20
CA GLU A 229 9.04 22.49 -25.52
C GLU A 229 8.94 22.35 -24.00
N THR A 230 10.02 22.69 -23.28
CA THR A 230 10.04 22.64 -21.81
C THR A 230 9.31 23.86 -21.24
N LEU A 231 8.39 23.61 -20.32
CA LEU A 231 7.63 24.64 -19.61
C LEU A 231 8.36 25.07 -18.34
N SER A 232 8.25 26.35 -18.00
CA SER A 232 8.65 26.84 -16.67
C SER A 232 7.60 26.40 -15.63
N LEU A 233 8.01 25.55 -14.69
CA LEU A 233 7.14 25.07 -13.64
C LEU A 233 7.09 26.05 -12.45
N PRO A 234 5.92 26.29 -11.85
CA PRO A 234 5.83 27.02 -10.59
C PRO A 234 6.44 26.19 -9.43
N ALA A 235 6.52 26.78 -8.24
CA ALA A 235 6.85 26.01 -7.05
C ALA A 235 5.76 24.94 -6.75
N PRO A 236 6.13 23.76 -6.20
CA PRO A 236 5.17 22.84 -5.58
C PRO A 236 4.16 23.59 -4.67
N GLY A 237 2.91 23.12 -4.62
CA GLY A 237 1.83 23.83 -3.94
C GLY A 237 1.14 24.92 -4.79
N ASN A 238 1.38 24.94 -6.11
CA ASN A 238 0.77 25.90 -7.04
C ASN A 238 0.25 25.21 -8.31
N PHE A 239 -0.33 25.98 -9.23
CA PHE A 239 -0.79 25.49 -10.53
C PHE A 239 0.11 25.95 -11.67
N LEU A 240 0.45 25.02 -12.56
CA LEU A 240 0.98 25.36 -13.89
C LEU A 240 -0.20 25.74 -14.77
N SER A 241 -0.33 27.02 -15.11
CA SER A 241 -1.38 27.54 -15.99
C SER A 241 -0.89 27.61 -17.44
N VAL A 242 -1.65 27.02 -18.36
CA VAL A 242 -1.36 27.05 -19.80
C VAL A 242 -2.60 27.52 -20.53
N THR A 243 -2.50 28.66 -21.22
CA THR A 243 -3.60 29.26 -22.00
C THR A 243 -3.32 29.13 -23.49
N ARG A 244 -4.15 28.36 -24.20
CA ARG A 244 -3.98 28.10 -25.63
C ARG A 244 -5.31 27.81 -26.33
N GLN A 245 -5.29 27.86 -27.66
CA GLN A 245 -6.27 27.15 -28.48
C GLN A 245 -5.78 25.71 -28.65
N TRP A 246 -6.37 24.79 -27.89
CA TRP A 246 -5.98 23.38 -27.88
C TRP A 246 -6.35 22.70 -29.21
N SER A 247 -5.47 21.85 -29.71
CA SER A 247 -5.56 21.14 -30.98
C SER A 247 -5.33 19.63 -30.80
N ALA A 248 -5.73 18.82 -31.78
CA ALA A 248 -5.58 17.36 -31.70
C ALA A 248 -4.12 16.88 -31.65
N GLY A 249 -3.18 17.70 -32.10
CA GLY A 249 -1.75 17.40 -32.06
C GLY A 249 -1.07 17.78 -30.74
N ASP A 250 -1.77 18.50 -29.85
CA ASP A 250 -1.18 18.93 -28.60
C ASP A 250 -0.97 17.75 -27.63
N LYS A 251 0.20 17.73 -27.00
CA LYS A 251 0.55 16.77 -25.96
C LYS A 251 1.31 17.46 -24.86
N LEU A 252 0.75 17.42 -23.65
CA LEU A 252 1.43 17.89 -22.44
C LEU A 252 1.85 16.69 -21.59
N THR A 253 3.09 16.65 -21.13
CA THR A 253 3.54 15.65 -20.16
C THR A 253 4.05 16.34 -18.90
N LEU A 254 3.71 15.74 -17.76
CA LEU A 254 4.27 16.09 -16.45
C LEU A 254 5.05 14.89 -15.92
N GLN A 255 6.26 15.15 -15.45
CA GLN A 255 7.05 14.24 -14.64
C GLN A 255 7.30 14.91 -13.30
N LEU A 256 6.84 14.31 -12.21
CA LEU A 256 6.88 14.86 -10.86
C LEU A 256 7.66 13.91 -9.96
N PRO A 257 8.76 14.35 -9.31
CA PRO A 257 9.47 13.54 -8.33
C PRO A 257 8.52 13.11 -7.21
N ILE A 258 8.54 11.82 -6.90
CA ILE A 258 7.82 11.23 -5.77
C ILE A 258 8.85 10.62 -4.81
N THR A 259 8.79 11.02 -3.54
CA THR A 259 9.81 10.66 -2.55
C THR A 259 9.17 10.14 -1.28
N LEU A 260 9.96 9.37 -0.53
CA LEU A 260 9.62 9.02 0.84
C LEU A 260 9.73 10.25 1.75
N ARG A 261 8.86 10.31 2.75
CA ARG A 261 8.89 11.29 3.84
C ARG A 261 8.29 10.68 5.10
N THR A 262 8.68 11.20 6.24
CA THR A 262 8.03 10.88 7.51
C THR A 262 7.11 12.02 7.94
N GLU A 263 6.11 11.71 8.77
CA GLU A 263 5.20 12.69 9.35
C GLU A 263 4.93 12.33 10.80
N ALA A 264 5.32 13.21 11.73
CA ALA A 264 5.04 13.02 13.15
C ALA A 264 3.53 13.00 13.39
N ILE A 265 3.10 12.18 14.35
CA ILE A 265 1.74 12.27 14.87
C ILE A 265 1.50 13.67 15.42
N LYS A 266 0.28 14.20 15.23
CA LYS A 266 -0.07 15.55 15.70
C LYS A 266 -0.37 15.53 17.19
N ASP A 267 0.65 15.28 17.99
CA ASP A 267 0.60 15.28 19.46
C ASP A 267 1.74 16.14 20.01
N ASP A 268 1.43 17.05 20.93
CA ASP A 268 2.42 18.00 21.46
C ASP A 268 3.24 17.45 22.63
N ARG A 269 2.97 16.21 23.07
CA ARG A 269 3.68 15.60 24.19
C ARG A 269 4.99 14.99 23.75
N SER A 270 6.05 15.28 24.50
CA SER A 270 7.41 14.82 24.18
C SER A 270 7.54 13.30 24.15
N GLU A 271 6.76 12.56 24.94
CA GLU A 271 6.80 11.09 24.94
C GLU A 271 6.30 10.45 23.63
N TYR A 272 5.57 11.20 22.79
CA TYR A 272 5.11 10.75 21.49
C TYR A 272 5.88 11.37 20.31
N ALA A 273 6.94 12.15 20.58
CA ALA A 273 7.70 12.86 19.55
C ALA A 273 8.37 11.92 18.53
N SER A 274 8.68 10.68 18.91
CA SER A 274 9.25 9.65 18.04
C SER A 274 8.22 8.96 17.15
N LEU A 275 6.91 9.14 17.38
CA LEU A 275 5.87 8.47 16.61
C LEU A 275 5.69 9.15 15.25
N GLN A 276 6.05 8.44 14.19
CA GLN A 276 6.03 8.94 12.83
C GLN A 276 5.36 7.94 11.88
N ALA A 277 4.56 8.46 10.95
CA ALA A 277 4.07 7.73 9.79
C ALA A 277 5.05 7.87 8.62
N ILE A 278 5.04 6.91 7.69
CA ILE A 278 5.86 6.93 6.47
C ILE A 278 4.96 7.11 5.26
N LEU A 279 5.27 8.07 4.38
CA LEU A 279 4.54 8.30 3.15
C LEU A 279 5.46 8.27 1.93
N TYR A 280 4.96 7.78 0.80
CA TYR A 280 5.58 7.88 -0.52
C TYR A 280 4.69 8.74 -1.42
N GLY A 281 5.04 10.01 -1.59
CA GLY A 281 4.15 11.01 -2.20
C GLY A 281 2.79 11.09 -1.49
N PRO A 282 1.67 10.76 -2.16
CA PRO A 282 0.34 10.77 -1.56
C PRO A 282 -0.01 9.47 -0.81
N TYR A 283 0.79 8.40 -0.94
CA TYR A 283 0.47 7.09 -0.35
C TYR A 283 1.04 6.97 1.06
N LEU A 284 0.18 6.71 2.04
CA LEU A 284 0.55 6.30 3.39
C LEU A 284 0.96 4.82 3.37
N LEU A 285 2.16 4.53 3.85
CA LEU A 285 2.67 3.18 3.96
C LEU A 285 2.43 2.63 5.37
N ALA A 286 1.98 1.38 5.44
CA ALA A 286 1.85 0.61 6.68
C ALA A 286 2.75 -0.62 6.62
N GLY A 287 3.28 -1.04 7.77
CA GLY A 287 4.16 -2.20 7.86
C GLY A 287 3.44 -3.45 8.28
N HIS A 288 3.71 -4.58 7.62
CA HIS A 288 3.25 -5.91 8.03
C HIS A 288 3.87 -6.29 9.39
N THR A 289 3.05 -6.25 10.45
CA THR A 289 3.47 -6.53 11.82
C THR A 289 2.27 -6.71 12.73
N THR A 290 2.42 -7.56 13.74
CA THR A 290 1.44 -7.75 14.82
C THR A 290 1.81 -7.00 16.09
N ASP A 291 3.07 -6.60 16.25
CA ASP A 291 3.53 -5.89 17.44
C ASP A 291 4.77 -5.04 17.16
N ASP A 292 5.86 -5.55 16.59
CA ASP A 292 7.07 -4.73 16.39
C ASP A 292 6.78 -3.47 15.56
N TRP A 293 7.37 -2.35 15.95
CA TRP A 293 7.12 -1.00 15.42
C TRP A 293 8.33 -0.06 15.60
N ASP A 294 9.46 -0.55 16.10
CA ASP A 294 10.66 0.26 16.35
C ASP A 294 11.53 0.32 15.10
N ILE A 295 11.73 1.51 14.53
CA ILE A 295 12.58 1.75 13.36
C ILE A 295 13.91 2.38 13.78
N LYS A 296 15.01 1.85 13.22
CA LYS A 296 16.36 2.41 13.37
C LYS A 296 16.59 3.48 12.30
N ALA A 297 16.08 4.69 12.54
CA ALA A 297 16.22 5.78 11.57
C ALA A 297 17.67 6.26 11.47
N GLY A 298 18.43 6.24 12.57
CA GLY A 298 19.83 6.65 12.61
C GLY A 298 19.99 8.16 12.45
N ASP A 299 20.65 8.81 13.42
CA ASP A 299 20.96 10.24 13.41
C ASP A 299 21.31 10.80 12.02
N ASN A 300 20.52 11.78 11.55
CA ASN A 300 20.72 12.51 10.28
C ASN A 300 20.87 11.65 9.02
N LYS A 301 20.45 10.38 9.03
CA LYS A 301 20.49 9.54 7.84
C LYS A 301 19.38 9.87 6.87
N ALA A 302 19.71 9.86 5.58
CA ALA A 302 18.69 9.95 4.54
C ALA A 302 17.74 8.74 4.64
N ILE A 303 16.43 8.96 4.42
CA ILE A 303 15.41 7.89 4.46
C ILE A 303 15.80 6.69 3.58
N SER A 304 16.47 6.93 2.46
CA SER A 304 16.97 5.89 1.55
C SER A 304 18.01 4.93 2.14
N GLU A 305 18.64 5.27 3.27
CA GLU A 305 19.61 4.40 3.94
C GLU A 305 18.96 3.30 4.78
N TRP A 306 17.71 3.53 5.20
CA TRP A 306 16.96 2.61 6.06
C TRP A 306 15.61 2.19 5.46
N ILE A 307 15.15 2.80 4.37
CA ILE A 307 14.06 2.30 3.52
C ILE A 307 14.56 2.07 2.10
N THR A 308 14.41 0.84 1.59
CA THR A 308 14.80 0.46 0.24
C THR A 308 13.61 -0.05 -0.58
N PRO A 309 13.49 0.33 -1.87
CA PRO A 309 12.39 -0.15 -2.71
C PRO A 309 12.53 -1.64 -3.04
N ILE A 310 11.39 -2.34 -3.13
CA ILE A 310 11.34 -3.73 -3.60
C ILE A 310 11.24 -3.75 -5.13
N PRO A 311 12.21 -4.34 -5.86
CA PRO A 311 12.15 -4.41 -7.32
C PRO A 311 11.01 -5.29 -7.84
N SER A 312 10.46 -4.96 -9.01
CA SER A 312 9.41 -5.76 -9.66
C SER A 312 9.78 -7.22 -9.89
N SER A 313 11.06 -7.52 -10.08
CA SER A 313 11.55 -8.88 -10.29
C SER A 313 11.37 -9.80 -9.07
N TYR A 314 11.20 -9.25 -7.86
CA TYR A 314 10.99 -10.08 -6.67
C TYR A 314 9.68 -10.86 -6.74
N ASN A 315 8.66 -10.34 -7.43
CA ASN A 315 7.39 -11.04 -7.60
C ASN A 315 7.50 -12.33 -8.42
N SER A 316 8.54 -12.52 -9.25
CA SER A 316 8.77 -13.80 -9.95
C SER A 316 9.40 -14.87 -9.05
N GLN A 317 9.86 -14.47 -7.86
CA GLN A 317 10.54 -15.32 -6.88
C GLN A 317 9.60 -15.78 -5.76
N LEU A 318 8.36 -15.29 -5.73
CA LEU A 318 7.38 -15.61 -4.69
C LEU A 318 6.70 -16.95 -4.99
N ILE A 319 6.72 -17.85 -4.01
CA ILE A 319 6.14 -19.18 -4.07
C ILE A 319 5.27 -19.47 -2.85
N SER A 320 4.35 -20.40 -3.01
CA SER A 320 3.66 -21.09 -1.92
C SER A 320 3.91 -22.60 -2.07
N LEU A 321 4.05 -23.29 -0.94
CA LEU A 321 4.34 -24.73 -0.87
C LEU A 321 3.14 -25.43 -0.26
N SER A 322 2.51 -26.36 -0.98
CA SER A 322 1.29 -27.05 -0.53
C SER A 322 1.39 -28.56 -0.61
N GLN A 323 0.55 -29.22 0.19
CA GLN A 323 0.36 -30.67 0.21
C GLN A 323 -1.13 -30.97 0.17
N ASP A 324 -1.51 -31.95 -0.64
CA ASP A 324 -2.90 -32.43 -0.71
C ASP A 324 -3.04 -33.72 0.10
N PHE A 325 -3.98 -33.73 1.03
CA PHE A 325 -4.26 -34.88 1.88
C PHE A 325 -5.74 -34.95 2.27
N ALA A 326 -6.35 -36.14 2.15
CA ALA A 326 -7.74 -36.40 2.53
C ALA A 326 -8.75 -35.33 2.07
N GLU A 327 -8.75 -35.03 0.75
CA GLU A 327 -9.62 -34.03 0.10
C GLU A 327 -9.39 -32.56 0.55
N SER A 328 -8.33 -32.29 1.30
CA SER A 328 -7.94 -30.94 1.72
C SER A 328 -6.54 -30.58 1.22
N SER A 329 -6.36 -29.32 0.83
CA SER A 329 -5.04 -28.76 0.53
C SER A 329 -4.54 -27.96 1.72
N PHE A 330 -3.31 -28.24 2.14
CA PHE A 330 -2.60 -27.54 3.19
C PHE A 330 -1.43 -26.76 2.60
N VAL A 331 -1.08 -25.63 3.19
CA VAL A 331 0.00 -24.76 2.76
C VAL A 331 0.98 -24.51 3.90
N LEU A 332 2.28 -24.56 3.59
CA LEU A 332 3.34 -24.18 4.50
C LEU A 332 3.17 -22.71 4.87
N THR A 333 3.18 -22.42 6.17
CA THR A 333 2.88 -21.10 6.71
C THR A 333 3.91 -20.70 7.75
N ASN A 334 4.40 -19.47 7.66
CA ASN A 334 5.14 -18.79 8.71
C ASN A 334 4.21 -18.49 9.89
N SER A 335 4.49 -19.06 11.06
CA SER A 335 3.76 -18.79 12.32
C SER A 335 4.63 -18.07 13.35
N ASN A 336 5.82 -17.60 12.95
CA ASN A 336 6.85 -16.88 13.71
C ASN A 336 6.93 -17.20 15.24
N PRO A 337 7.93 -17.97 15.70
CA PRO A 337 9.17 -18.30 15.01
C PRO A 337 9.15 -19.64 14.24
N SER A 338 8.07 -20.42 14.31
CA SER A 338 7.98 -21.75 13.70
C SER A 338 7.22 -21.75 12.35
N LEU A 339 7.26 -22.89 11.66
CA LEU A 339 6.45 -23.14 10.47
C LEU A 339 5.40 -24.21 10.74
N THR A 340 4.19 -23.99 10.23
CA THR A 340 3.08 -24.95 10.34
C THR A 340 2.38 -25.16 9.01
N MET A 341 1.66 -26.28 8.87
CA MET A 341 0.74 -26.50 7.76
C MET A 341 -0.64 -25.96 8.11
N GLN A 342 -1.12 -25.00 7.35
CA GLN A 342 -2.46 -24.42 7.50
C GLN A 342 -3.34 -24.80 6.32
N LYS A 343 -4.66 -24.76 6.48
CA LYS A 343 -5.57 -24.98 5.36
C LYS A 343 -5.35 -23.89 4.31
N LEU A 344 -5.30 -24.27 3.03
CA LEU A 344 -5.09 -23.32 1.93
C LEU A 344 -6.11 -22.17 2.01
N PRO A 345 -5.67 -20.91 2.20
CA PRO A 345 -6.58 -19.80 2.37
C PRO A 345 -7.20 -19.31 1.06
N GLY A 346 -8.32 -18.61 1.18
CA GLY A 346 -8.81 -17.73 0.13
C GLY A 346 -7.93 -16.47 -0.04
N PRO A 347 -8.03 -15.79 -1.19
CA PRO A 347 -7.26 -14.58 -1.46
C PRO A 347 -7.63 -13.42 -0.51
N GLY A 348 -6.63 -12.61 -0.14
CA GLY A 348 -6.83 -11.42 0.69
C GLY A 348 -7.10 -11.69 2.17
N THR A 349 -6.74 -12.87 2.65
CA THR A 349 -6.74 -13.23 4.06
C THR A 349 -5.35 -12.98 4.67
N ASP A 350 -5.30 -12.81 5.99
CA ASP A 350 -4.10 -12.68 6.82
C ASP A 350 -3.12 -13.87 6.65
N LEU A 351 -3.65 -15.04 6.29
CA LEU A 351 -2.82 -16.24 6.07
C LEU A 351 -2.03 -16.20 4.75
N ALA A 352 -2.50 -15.47 3.74
CA ALA A 352 -1.88 -15.41 2.42
C ALA A 352 -0.41 -14.88 2.44
N PRO A 353 -0.07 -13.76 3.11
CA PRO A 353 1.33 -13.35 3.25
C PRO A 353 2.16 -14.38 4.02
N HIS A 354 1.65 -14.94 5.12
CA HIS A 354 2.37 -15.96 5.90
C HIS A 354 2.62 -17.27 5.13
N ALA A 355 1.76 -17.61 4.18
CA ALA A 355 1.89 -18.76 3.31
C ALA A 355 2.67 -18.46 2.01
N THR A 356 3.30 -17.29 1.91
CA THR A 356 4.11 -16.86 0.76
C THR A 356 5.56 -16.71 1.18
N PHE A 357 6.46 -17.27 0.38
CA PHE A 357 7.91 -17.20 0.60
C PHE A 357 8.60 -16.70 -0.66
N ARG A 358 9.66 -15.91 -0.49
CA ARG A 358 10.59 -15.61 -1.57
C ARG A 358 11.67 -16.68 -1.63
N LEU A 359 11.82 -17.28 -2.81
CA LEU A 359 12.85 -18.27 -3.12
C LEU A 359 14.11 -17.57 -3.64
N ILE A 360 15.19 -17.57 -2.84
CA ILE A 360 16.45 -16.88 -3.17
C ILE A 360 17.48 -17.92 -3.61
N LEU A 361 17.92 -17.85 -4.88
CA LEU A 361 18.96 -18.75 -5.41
C LEU A 361 20.35 -18.32 -4.95
N LYS A 362 21.17 -19.25 -4.45
CA LYS A 362 22.55 -18.95 -4.01
C LYS A 362 23.57 -18.80 -5.15
N GLU A 363 23.34 -19.51 -6.26
CA GLU A 363 24.34 -19.68 -7.34
C GLU A 363 24.14 -18.75 -8.55
N SER A 364 23.14 -17.87 -8.54
CA SER A 364 22.78 -17.06 -9.70
C SER A 364 22.97 -15.57 -9.43
N SER A 365 23.84 -14.94 -10.23
CA SER A 365 23.90 -13.49 -10.45
C SER A 365 22.80 -13.00 -11.41
N THR A 366 21.87 -13.88 -11.82
CA THR A 366 20.89 -13.58 -12.87
C THR A 366 19.59 -13.04 -12.28
N LYS A 367 19.21 -11.85 -12.74
CA LYS A 367 18.06 -11.05 -12.25
C LYS A 367 16.67 -11.65 -12.53
N HIS A 368 16.58 -12.89 -12.99
CA HIS A 368 15.34 -13.56 -13.38
C HIS A 368 15.36 -15.03 -12.95
N SER A 369 15.14 -15.28 -11.65
CA SER A 369 14.83 -16.62 -11.14
C SER A 369 13.32 -16.82 -11.18
N THR A 370 12.89 -17.89 -11.87
CA THR A 370 11.53 -18.43 -11.82
C THR A 370 11.58 -19.78 -11.13
N PHE A 371 10.48 -20.16 -10.48
CA PHE A 371 10.37 -21.43 -9.76
C PHE A 371 10.77 -22.66 -10.62
N SER A 372 10.42 -22.67 -11.91
CA SER A 372 10.78 -23.73 -12.87
C SER A 372 12.29 -24.00 -12.99
N ASN A 373 13.12 -23.03 -12.62
CA ASN A 373 14.59 -23.10 -12.75
C ASN A 373 15.28 -23.41 -11.42
N ALA A 374 14.51 -23.64 -10.34
CA ALA A 374 15.06 -23.87 -9.01
C ALA A 374 15.44 -25.34 -8.76
N VAL A 375 14.84 -26.30 -9.46
CA VAL A 375 15.19 -27.72 -9.31
C VAL A 375 16.68 -27.93 -9.64
N GLY A 376 17.39 -28.61 -8.74
CA GLY A 376 18.84 -28.82 -8.80
C GLY A 376 19.67 -27.63 -8.31
N LYS A 377 19.06 -26.65 -7.65
CA LYS A 377 19.75 -25.46 -7.10
C LYS A 377 19.62 -25.37 -5.58
N SER A 378 20.59 -24.69 -4.99
CA SER A 378 20.62 -24.32 -3.57
C SER A 378 19.85 -23.02 -3.35
N VAL A 379 18.91 -23.02 -2.40
CA VAL A 379 17.97 -21.94 -2.14
C VAL A 379 17.89 -21.57 -0.67
N LEU A 380 17.51 -20.32 -0.41
CA LEU A 380 16.99 -19.86 0.87
C LEU A 380 15.48 -19.61 0.72
N LEU A 381 14.71 -19.86 1.77
CA LEU A 381 13.32 -19.46 1.87
C LEU A 381 13.20 -18.26 2.81
N GLU A 382 12.78 -17.12 2.29
CA GLU A 382 12.50 -15.91 3.08
C GLU A 382 10.97 -15.73 3.19
N PRO A 383 10.38 -15.65 4.39
CA PRO A 383 8.95 -15.33 4.53
C PRO A 383 8.62 -13.94 3.97
N PHE A 384 7.50 -13.83 3.25
CA PHE A 384 7.09 -12.59 2.57
C PHE A 384 7.02 -11.36 3.51
N ASP A 385 6.51 -11.55 4.72
CA ASP A 385 6.26 -10.51 5.72
C ASP A 385 7.47 -10.25 6.66
N LEU A 386 8.56 -11.03 6.51
CA LEU A 386 9.79 -10.94 7.30
C LEU A 386 11.03 -10.74 6.40
N PRO A 387 11.13 -9.63 5.64
CA PRO A 387 12.23 -9.41 4.72
C PRO A 387 13.59 -9.42 5.42
N GLY A 388 14.55 -10.15 4.87
CA GLY A 388 15.88 -10.35 5.45
C GLY A 388 15.98 -11.48 6.49
N MET A 389 14.89 -12.21 6.76
CA MET A 389 14.92 -13.42 7.59
C MET A 389 14.77 -14.68 6.73
N THR A 390 15.36 -15.79 7.15
CA THR A 390 15.33 -17.04 6.41
C THR A 390 14.87 -18.20 7.28
N VAL A 391 14.20 -19.17 6.66
CA VAL A 391 13.89 -20.47 7.26
C VAL A 391 15.17 -21.27 7.46
N LEU A 392 15.34 -21.89 8.62
CA LEU A 392 16.45 -22.78 8.95
C LEU A 392 15.97 -24.01 9.73
N HIS A 393 16.75 -25.08 9.69
CA HIS A 393 16.52 -26.24 10.55
C HIS A 393 17.36 -26.19 11.84
N GLN A 394 16.82 -26.76 12.91
CA GLN A 394 17.49 -26.84 14.22
C GLN A 394 18.12 -28.22 14.51
N GLY A 395 18.14 -29.10 13.51
CA GLY A 395 18.61 -30.48 13.63
C GLY A 395 17.53 -31.47 13.23
N GLU A 396 17.87 -32.75 13.26
CA GLU A 396 16.94 -33.84 12.95
C GLU A 396 15.76 -33.88 13.94
N ASP A 397 14.57 -34.03 13.38
CA ASP A 397 13.28 -34.04 14.06
C ASP A 397 12.97 -32.79 14.90
N GLN A 398 13.73 -31.71 14.71
CA GLN A 398 13.47 -30.42 15.32
C GLN A 398 12.64 -29.52 14.41
N PRO A 399 11.75 -28.68 14.97
CA PRO A 399 10.97 -27.72 14.20
C PRO A 399 11.86 -26.78 13.40
N LEU A 400 11.40 -26.41 12.20
CA LEU A 400 12.04 -25.32 11.46
C LEU A 400 11.80 -24.00 12.20
N ALA A 401 12.79 -23.11 12.12
CA ALA A 401 12.77 -21.79 12.72
C ALA A 401 13.02 -20.71 11.67
N ILE A 402 12.74 -19.45 12.03
CA ILE A 402 13.04 -18.28 11.22
C ILE A 402 14.08 -17.43 11.94
N SER A 403 15.14 -17.04 11.24
CA SER A 403 16.23 -16.23 11.79
C SER A 403 16.67 -15.14 10.83
N SER A 404 17.19 -14.04 11.38
CA SER A 404 17.86 -12.98 10.62
C SER A 404 19.29 -13.34 10.21
N GLN A 405 19.85 -14.44 10.73
CA GLN A 405 21.19 -14.91 10.39
C GLN A 405 21.13 -15.99 9.32
N VAL A 406 21.88 -15.79 8.24
CA VAL A 406 22.02 -16.80 7.18
C VAL A 406 23.10 -17.79 7.59
N GLU A 407 22.70 -19.00 7.91
CA GLU A 407 23.57 -20.10 8.35
C GLU A 407 23.55 -21.26 7.33
N PRO A 408 24.50 -22.19 7.35
CA PRO A 408 24.43 -23.39 6.50
C PRO A 408 23.12 -24.17 6.66
N SER A 409 22.52 -24.15 7.84
CA SER A 409 21.22 -24.75 8.19
C SER A 409 20.00 -24.07 7.53
N SER A 410 20.19 -22.90 6.93
CA SER A 410 19.15 -22.18 6.18
C SER A 410 19.09 -22.53 4.69
N ILE A 411 20.04 -23.34 4.21
CA ILE A 411 20.21 -23.62 2.80
C ILE A 411 19.66 -25.00 2.45
N PHE A 412 18.78 -25.02 1.45
CA PHE A 412 18.14 -26.24 0.98
C PHE A 412 18.46 -26.49 -0.50
N HIS A 413 18.71 -27.73 -0.87
CA HIS A 413 18.76 -28.17 -2.25
C HIS A 413 17.34 -28.55 -2.70
N VAL A 414 16.87 -27.89 -3.76
CA VAL A 414 15.59 -28.25 -4.38
C VAL A 414 15.80 -29.48 -5.24
N VAL A 415 15.13 -30.58 -4.91
CA VAL A 415 15.17 -31.83 -5.68
C VAL A 415 13.76 -32.19 -6.18
N PRO A 416 13.63 -33.03 -7.22
CA PRO A 416 12.33 -33.61 -7.58
C PRO A 416 11.66 -34.27 -6.37
N GLY A 417 10.34 -34.19 -6.27
CA GLY A 417 9.60 -34.73 -5.15
C GLY A 417 9.90 -36.22 -4.93
N LEU A 418 10.10 -36.58 -3.66
CA LEU A 418 10.39 -37.97 -3.27
C LEU A 418 9.22 -38.92 -3.51
N ASP A 419 8.01 -38.39 -3.67
CA ASP A 419 6.78 -39.14 -3.97
C ASP A 419 6.67 -39.60 -5.44
N GLY A 420 7.63 -39.24 -6.28
CA GLY A 420 7.71 -39.66 -7.69
C GLY A 420 6.72 -38.94 -8.60
N ARG A 421 5.99 -37.94 -8.11
CA ARG A 421 5.13 -37.08 -8.91
C ARG A 421 5.97 -35.99 -9.59
N ASN A 422 5.62 -35.65 -10.83
CA ASN A 422 6.43 -34.70 -11.62
C ASN A 422 6.21 -33.25 -11.20
N GLU A 423 5.09 -32.97 -10.54
CA GLU A 423 4.67 -31.64 -10.10
C GLU A 423 5.17 -31.25 -8.70
N THR A 424 5.81 -32.19 -7.98
CA THR A 424 6.28 -31.99 -6.61
C THR A 424 7.77 -31.76 -6.53
N ILE A 425 8.18 -31.09 -5.45
CA ILE A 425 9.58 -30.90 -5.08
C ILE A 425 9.79 -31.31 -3.62
N SER A 426 11.03 -31.63 -3.28
CA SER A 426 11.48 -31.78 -1.91
C SER A 426 12.66 -30.83 -1.64
N LEU A 427 12.78 -30.40 -0.39
CA LEU A 427 13.80 -29.44 0.05
C LEU A 427 14.77 -30.18 0.98
N GLU A 428 15.91 -30.61 0.45
CA GLU A 428 16.95 -31.32 1.18
C GLU A 428 17.87 -30.33 1.89
N SER A 429 18.21 -30.55 3.17
CA SER A 429 19.18 -29.71 3.86
C SER A 429 20.57 -29.84 3.23
N GLN A 430 21.23 -28.71 2.99
CA GLN A 430 22.62 -28.70 2.53
C GLN A 430 23.60 -29.15 3.62
N SER A 431 23.33 -28.89 4.90
CA SER A 431 24.23 -29.30 5.99
C SER A 431 23.94 -30.72 6.52
N ASN A 432 22.77 -31.28 6.20
CA ASN A 432 22.33 -32.60 6.67
C ASN A 432 21.82 -33.43 5.47
N ASN A 433 22.75 -34.03 4.72
CA ASN A 433 22.43 -34.86 3.56
C ASN A 433 21.46 -35.99 3.92
N GLY A 434 20.44 -36.20 3.07
CA GLY A 434 19.38 -37.19 3.30
C GLY A 434 18.29 -36.74 4.27
N CYS A 435 18.28 -35.46 4.67
CA CYS A 435 17.26 -34.87 5.53
C CYS A 435 16.46 -33.81 4.78
N TYR A 436 15.14 -33.83 4.92
CA TYR A 436 14.21 -33.01 4.13
C TYR A 436 13.27 -32.22 5.02
N ILE A 437 12.79 -31.08 4.50
CA ILE A 437 11.61 -30.42 5.09
C ILE A 437 10.44 -31.41 5.06
N TYR A 438 9.82 -31.60 6.21
CA TYR A 438 8.83 -32.64 6.46
C TYR A 438 7.66 -32.08 7.29
N SER A 439 6.44 -32.54 6.96
CA SER A 439 5.25 -32.31 7.78
C SER A 439 4.32 -33.52 7.76
N SER A 440 3.64 -33.82 8.87
CA SER A 440 2.72 -34.96 9.01
C SER A 440 1.40 -34.82 8.22
N MET A 441 1.34 -33.93 7.22
CA MET A 441 0.24 -33.76 6.26
C MET A 441 -1.15 -33.51 6.90
N ASN A 442 -1.21 -32.88 8.07
CA ASN A 442 -2.44 -32.54 8.78
C ASN A 442 -2.52 -31.04 9.13
N PHE A 443 -3.73 -30.57 9.45
CA PHE A 443 -3.94 -29.19 9.89
C PHE A 443 -3.18 -28.90 11.19
N GLY A 444 -2.44 -27.79 11.24
CA GLY A 444 -1.65 -27.39 12.40
C GLY A 444 -0.40 -28.23 12.61
N ALA A 445 -0.04 -29.10 11.66
CA ALA A 445 1.19 -29.88 11.72
C ALA A 445 2.40 -28.96 11.78
N GLU A 446 3.28 -29.23 12.73
CA GLU A 446 4.57 -28.57 12.80
C GLU A 446 5.47 -29.04 11.65
N VAL A 447 6.16 -28.09 11.02
CA VAL A 447 7.10 -28.40 9.94
C VAL A 447 8.51 -28.48 10.51
N LYS A 448 9.18 -29.58 10.24
CA LYS A 448 10.48 -29.94 10.81
C LYS A 448 11.44 -30.43 9.73
N LEU A 449 12.71 -30.62 10.12
CA LEU A 449 13.64 -31.41 9.32
C LEU A 449 13.52 -32.87 9.74
N SER A 450 13.37 -33.80 8.80
CA SER A 450 13.36 -35.23 9.10
C SER A 450 14.31 -35.98 8.18
N CYS A 451 15.10 -36.90 8.75
CA CYS A 451 16.13 -37.65 8.05
C CYS A 451 15.66 -39.06 7.71
N LYS A 452 16.21 -39.55 6.62
CA LYS A 452 15.84 -40.82 6.03
C LYS A 452 16.47 -42.00 6.79
N SER A 453 15.65 -42.84 7.43
CA SER A 453 16.10 -44.14 7.96
C SER A 453 15.61 -45.34 7.14
N ASP A 454 14.36 -45.35 6.64
CA ASP A 454 13.82 -46.32 5.67
C ASP A 454 12.66 -45.68 4.87
N PHE A 455 12.72 -45.73 3.54
CA PHE A 455 11.75 -45.05 2.65
C PHE A 455 10.38 -45.73 2.61
N ASP A 456 9.54 -45.40 3.57
CA ASP A 456 8.09 -45.60 3.50
C ASP A 456 7.48 -44.54 2.55
N ALA A 457 6.53 -44.94 1.69
CA ALA A 457 5.79 -44.06 0.80
C ALA A 457 5.17 -42.84 1.52
N THR A 458 4.80 -43.00 2.78
CA THR A 458 4.29 -41.97 3.68
C THR A 458 5.31 -40.86 3.91
N PHE A 459 6.59 -41.21 4.13
CA PHE A 459 7.66 -40.22 4.28
C PHE A 459 7.85 -39.42 3.00
N ASN A 460 7.90 -40.12 1.86
CA ASN A 460 8.11 -39.51 0.56
C ASN A 460 7.00 -38.50 0.23
N GLN A 461 5.74 -38.84 0.54
CA GLN A 461 4.61 -37.92 0.38
C GLN A 461 4.71 -36.73 1.33
N ALA A 462 5.03 -36.97 2.61
CA ALA A 462 5.14 -35.95 3.65
C ALA A 462 6.30 -34.96 3.46
N ALA A 463 7.35 -35.37 2.74
CA ALA A 463 8.50 -34.54 2.38
C ALA A 463 8.39 -33.91 0.97
N SER A 464 7.28 -34.14 0.26
CA SER A 464 7.04 -33.61 -1.09
C SER A 464 5.97 -32.53 -1.07
N PHE A 465 6.24 -31.42 -1.76
CA PHE A 465 5.37 -30.25 -1.83
C PHE A 465 5.09 -29.88 -3.28
N VAL A 466 3.85 -29.51 -3.58
CA VAL A 466 3.52 -28.80 -4.81
C VAL A 466 3.89 -27.34 -4.60
N ALA A 467 4.67 -26.79 -5.52
CA ALA A 467 5.14 -25.42 -5.45
C ALA A 467 4.58 -24.61 -6.62
N TRP A 468 4.02 -23.45 -6.33
CA TRP A 468 3.32 -22.62 -7.29
C TRP A 468 3.46 -21.15 -6.93
N LYS A 469 2.94 -20.26 -7.79
CA LYS A 469 3.04 -18.80 -7.61
C LYS A 469 2.53 -18.39 -6.23
N GLY A 470 3.28 -17.59 -5.50
CA GLY A 470 2.91 -17.13 -4.16
C GLY A 470 1.47 -16.60 -4.08
N LEU A 471 0.78 -16.96 -2.99
CA LEU A 471 -0.57 -16.48 -2.66
C LEU A 471 -0.67 -14.96 -2.59
N ARG A 472 0.43 -14.31 -2.23
CA ARG A 472 0.58 -12.85 -2.18
C ARG A 472 1.66 -12.39 -3.15
N GLN A 473 1.49 -11.17 -3.66
CA GLN A 473 2.52 -10.46 -4.43
C GLN A 473 2.80 -9.13 -3.75
N TYR A 474 4.05 -8.66 -3.84
CA TYR A 474 4.39 -7.29 -3.45
C TYR A 474 3.63 -6.30 -4.32
N ASN A 475 3.04 -5.29 -3.68
CA ASN A 475 2.54 -4.13 -4.38
C ASN A 475 3.67 -3.41 -5.16
N PRO A 476 3.40 -2.77 -6.31
CA PRO A 476 4.40 -1.95 -6.98
C PRO A 476 5.01 -0.85 -6.08
N ILE A 477 4.28 -0.41 -5.06
CA ILE A 477 4.69 0.60 -4.07
C ILE A 477 5.14 -0.09 -2.75
N SER A 478 5.83 -1.23 -2.84
CA SER A 478 6.37 -1.91 -1.65
C SER A 478 7.82 -1.52 -1.38
N PHE A 479 8.15 -1.39 -0.10
CA PHE A 479 9.48 -1.06 0.41
C PHE A 479 9.86 -1.98 1.58
N VAL A 480 11.16 -2.07 1.87
CA VAL A 480 11.68 -2.69 3.09
C VAL A 480 12.24 -1.59 3.98
N ALA A 481 11.78 -1.48 5.22
CA ALA A 481 12.33 -0.57 6.23
C ALA A 481 13.13 -1.34 7.30
N LYS A 482 14.29 -0.80 7.71
CA LYS A 482 15.14 -1.39 8.75
C LYS A 482 14.57 -1.10 10.14
N GLY A 483 14.15 -2.14 10.84
CA GLY A 483 13.71 -2.05 12.24
C GLY A 483 14.81 -2.35 13.25
N ALA A 484 14.47 -2.22 14.52
CA ALA A 484 15.38 -2.51 15.62
C ALA A 484 15.69 -4.01 15.72
N ASN A 485 14.66 -4.85 15.66
CA ASN A 485 14.78 -6.30 15.83
C ASN A 485 14.68 -7.05 14.49
N ARG A 486 13.86 -6.55 13.56
CA ARG A 486 13.68 -7.11 12.22
C ARG A 486 13.41 -6.01 11.20
N ASN A 487 13.43 -6.32 9.90
CA ASN A 487 12.94 -5.39 8.89
C ASN A 487 11.41 -5.49 8.75
N PHE A 488 10.81 -4.43 8.22
CA PHE A 488 9.39 -4.32 7.91
C PHE A 488 9.15 -4.29 6.41
N LEU A 489 8.23 -5.12 5.93
CA LEU A 489 7.61 -4.91 4.62
C LEU A 489 6.59 -3.77 4.74
N LEU A 490 6.82 -2.68 4.01
CA LEU A 490 5.91 -1.55 3.91
C LEU A 490 5.11 -1.61 2.61
N GLU A 491 3.79 -1.47 2.69
CA GLU A 491 2.88 -1.36 1.53
C GLU A 491 1.87 -0.22 1.75
N PRO A 492 1.21 0.32 0.70
CA PRO A 492 0.17 1.32 0.89
C PRO A 492 -0.98 0.80 1.76
N LEU A 493 -1.49 1.60 2.71
CA LEU A 493 -2.54 1.16 3.65
C LEU A 493 -3.81 0.59 2.96
N LEU A 494 -4.13 1.09 1.77
CA LEU A 494 -5.26 0.62 0.96
C LEU A 494 -5.11 -0.83 0.49
N THR A 495 -3.91 -1.41 0.52
CA THR A 495 -3.66 -2.78 0.08
C THR A 495 -3.91 -3.82 1.16
N PHE A 496 -3.98 -3.40 2.43
CA PHE A 496 -4.25 -4.27 3.57
C PHE A 496 -5.74 -4.56 3.66
N ARG A 497 -6.07 -5.85 3.82
CA ARG A 497 -7.43 -6.35 4.02
C ARG A 497 -7.54 -6.93 5.42
N ASP A 498 -7.23 -8.20 5.58
CA ASP A 498 -7.37 -8.92 6.84
C ASP A 498 -6.03 -8.98 7.60
N GLU A 499 -4.93 -8.66 6.91
CA GLU A 499 -3.56 -8.65 7.43
C GLU A 499 -3.39 -7.68 8.60
N TYR A 500 -2.50 -8.02 9.54
CA TYR A 500 -2.08 -7.12 10.61
C TYR A 500 -1.04 -6.09 10.14
N TYR A 501 -1.17 -4.86 10.63
CA TYR A 501 -0.28 -3.76 10.28
C TYR A 501 -0.08 -2.71 11.37
N THR A 502 0.97 -1.92 11.21
CA THR A 502 1.24 -0.69 11.97
C THR A 502 1.38 0.50 11.04
N VAL A 503 0.71 1.62 11.36
CA VAL A 503 0.75 2.88 10.58
C VAL A 503 1.81 3.85 11.12
N TYR A 504 1.88 4.00 12.44
CA TYR A 504 2.84 4.86 13.11
C TYR A 504 3.93 4.02 13.76
N PHE A 505 5.17 4.31 13.41
CA PHE A 505 6.34 3.65 13.95
C PHE A 505 6.99 4.51 15.01
N ASN A 506 7.57 3.86 16.01
CA ASN A 506 8.45 4.52 16.95
C ASN A 506 9.83 4.64 16.30
N MET A 507 10.15 5.85 15.83
CA MET A 507 11.41 6.14 15.16
C MET A 507 12.36 6.79 16.15
N HIS A 508 13.33 6.00 16.59
CA HIS A 508 14.44 6.48 17.38
C HIS A 508 15.61 6.89 16.48
N ASP A 509 16.29 7.94 16.91
CA ASP A 509 17.55 8.39 16.35
C ASP A 509 18.68 7.37 16.56
#